data_AF-A0A968RBA7-F1
#
_entry.id   AF-A0A968RBA7-F1
#
_cell.length_a   1.000
_cell.length_b   1.000
_cell.length_c   1.000
_cell.angle_alpha   90.00
_cell.angle_beta   90.00
_cell.angle_gamma   90.00
#
_symmetry.space_group_name_H-M   'P 1'
#
loop_
_entity.id
_entity.type
_entity.pdbx_description
1 polymer ?
#
loop_
_entity_poly.entity_id
_entity_poly.type
_entity_poly.pdbx_seq_one_letter_code
_entity_poly.pdbx_strand_id
1 'polypeptide(L)'
;MLSKKARKFGLFLKLLKVRRINNGDRAESEYARFLSSNFSRKSRLISGVFDESMEKSEFRIWNKRGSNFDSVNFYPSWFEIKKQHGAQPADLMFARQKVFGEVFQRQLGELTVALIGCGGIGAVFAEQLGRLGVKKWLLVDPDRVEIVNLNRMPGATRQMADNRWHKVEYVKQLIKKIYPTGSSVKTIPTAIENQTTQQEIAAADLIIVATDNHRSRQIAQELALQYMRPLVCLGTHIDIQADGMPRMYCRITVPPLGGGWCLMCGNIINLQKAALESAPVEIENLASQAGYLEGINDPAVFWLNSICASTAVGVIQGMVSGFLNVEEGLDWIYQFPESQWYKTNTGYLSTPDCYFCGSEECDL
;
A
#
# COMPACT_ATOMS: atom_id res chain seq x y z
N MET A 1 11.92 -11.18 -17.98
CA MET A 1 11.03 -11.44 -16.82
C MET A 1 9.53 -11.34 -17.13
N LEU A 2 9.04 -10.37 -17.93
CA LEU A 2 7.61 -10.21 -18.25
C LEU A 2 6.94 -11.40 -18.99
N SER A 3 7.68 -12.17 -19.81
CA SER A 3 7.08 -13.21 -20.66
C SER A 3 6.69 -14.51 -19.93
N LYS A 4 7.35 -14.87 -18.81
CA LYS A 4 7.03 -16.09 -18.04
C LYS A 4 5.77 -15.90 -17.15
N LYS A 5 5.60 -14.74 -16.50
CA LYS A 5 4.41 -14.44 -15.67
C LYS A 5 3.15 -14.16 -16.51
N ALA A 6 3.27 -13.52 -17.68
CA ALA A 6 2.14 -13.24 -18.57
C ALA A 6 1.44 -14.52 -19.08
N ARG A 7 2.18 -15.61 -19.28
CA ARG A 7 1.64 -16.93 -19.71
C ARG A 7 0.66 -17.54 -18.71
N LYS A 8 0.79 -17.25 -17.40
CA LYS A 8 -0.12 -17.77 -16.36
C LYS A 8 -1.52 -17.17 -16.45
N PHE A 9 -1.64 -15.93 -16.94
CA PHE A 9 -2.89 -15.19 -17.17
C PHE A 9 -3.41 -15.29 -18.62
N GLY A 10 -2.77 -16.10 -19.47
CA GLY A 10 -3.17 -16.22 -20.87
C GLY A 10 -2.86 -14.97 -21.70
N LEU A 11 -1.87 -14.16 -21.32
CA LEU A 11 -1.36 -13.05 -22.13
C LEU A 11 -0.05 -13.43 -22.81
N PHE A 12 0.08 -13.11 -24.10
CA PHE A 12 1.33 -13.18 -24.84
C PHE A 12 1.84 -11.76 -25.10
N LEU A 13 3.03 -11.45 -24.58
CA LEU A 13 3.72 -10.19 -24.78
C LEU A 13 4.76 -10.35 -25.89
N LYS A 14 4.63 -9.58 -26.98
CA LYS A 14 5.63 -9.50 -28.05
C LYS A 14 6.22 -8.09 -28.04
N LEU A 15 7.48 -7.97 -27.65
CA LEU A 15 8.23 -6.71 -27.68
C LEU A 15 8.95 -6.62 -29.03
N LEU A 16 8.67 -5.57 -29.80
CA LEU A 16 9.30 -5.34 -31.11
C LEU A 16 10.14 -4.06 -31.05
N LYS A 17 11.43 -4.17 -31.38
CA LYS A 17 12.30 -3.01 -31.61
C LYS A 17 12.16 -2.63 -33.09
N VAL A 18 11.46 -1.54 -33.42
CA VAL A 18 11.16 -1.19 -34.83
C VAL A 18 11.56 0.24 -35.15
N ARG A 19 12.29 0.40 -36.25
CA ARG A 19 12.85 1.66 -36.78
C ARG A 19 11.86 2.54 -37.55
N ARG A 20 10.57 2.18 -37.66
CA ARG A 20 9.51 2.96 -38.36
C ARG A 20 8.11 2.41 -38.03
N ILE A 21 7.20 3.31 -37.65
CA ILE A 21 5.89 3.02 -37.02
C ILE A 21 4.82 2.49 -38.00
N ASN A 22 4.99 2.61 -39.33
CA ASN A 22 3.84 2.52 -40.25
C ASN A 22 3.48 1.14 -40.84
N ASN A 23 4.29 0.08 -40.69
CA ASN A 23 4.01 -1.25 -41.28
C ASN A 23 3.74 -2.38 -40.25
N GLY A 24 3.75 -2.10 -38.94
CA GLY A 24 3.64 -3.12 -37.88
C GLY A 24 2.23 -3.66 -37.67
N ASP A 25 1.21 -2.82 -37.84
CA ASP A 25 -0.17 -3.10 -37.41
C ASP A 25 -0.81 -4.30 -38.11
N ARG A 26 -0.52 -4.50 -39.40
CA ARG A 26 -1.07 -5.63 -40.17
C ARG A 26 -0.49 -6.97 -39.70
N ALA A 27 0.81 -7.04 -39.46
CA ALA A 27 1.47 -8.25 -38.99
C ALA A 27 1.06 -8.60 -37.55
N GLU A 28 0.87 -7.60 -36.70
CA GLU A 28 0.36 -7.78 -35.34
C GLU A 28 -1.11 -8.24 -35.31
N SER A 29 -1.94 -7.66 -36.17
CA SER A 29 -3.34 -8.07 -36.38
C SER A 29 -3.46 -9.54 -36.79
N GLU A 30 -2.67 -9.97 -37.78
CA GLU A 30 -2.65 -11.37 -38.24
C GLU A 30 -2.15 -12.32 -37.16
N TYR A 31 -1.13 -11.92 -36.39
CA TYR A 31 -0.62 -12.71 -35.27
C TYR A 31 -1.62 -12.81 -34.11
N ALA A 32 -2.37 -11.74 -33.81
CA ALA A 32 -3.44 -11.76 -32.82
C ALA A 32 -4.56 -12.73 -33.21
N ARG A 33 -4.94 -12.79 -34.50
CA ARG A 33 -5.91 -13.78 -35.03
C ARG A 33 -5.38 -15.21 -34.95
N PHE A 34 -4.10 -15.40 -35.27
CA PHE A 34 -3.46 -16.71 -35.16
C PHE A 34 -3.50 -17.23 -33.72
N LEU A 35 -3.12 -16.40 -32.75
CA LEU A 35 -3.12 -16.77 -31.32
C LEU A 35 -4.53 -17.12 -30.81
N SER A 36 -5.56 -16.41 -31.25
CA SER A 36 -6.93 -16.66 -30.80
C SER A 36 -7.59 -17.88 -31.44
N SER A 37 -7.14 -18.27 -32.64
CA SER A 37 -7.71 -19.38 -33.41
C SER A 37 -7.04 -20.72 -33.10
N ASN A 38 -5.78 -20.72 -32.66
CA ASN A 38 -4.97 -21.93 -32.52
C ASN A 38 -4.68 -22.35 -31.06
N PHE A 39 -5.07 -21.54 -30.07
CA PHE A 39 -4.85 -21.86 -28.65
C PHE A 39 -6.18 -21.89 -27.88
N SER A 40 -6.39 -22.94 -27.08
CA SER A 40 -7.61 -23.19 -26.31
C SER A 40 -7.86 -22.13 -25.22
N ARG A 41 -6.80 -21.59 -24.62
CA ARG A 41 -6.85 -20.36 -23.84
C ARG A 41 -6.90 -19.19 -24.82
N LYS A 42 -8.06 -18.53 -24.91
CA LYS A 42 -8.33 -17.36 -25.78
C LYS A 42 -7.48 -16.13 -25.39
N SER A 43 -6.19 -16.20 -25.66
CA SER A 43 -5.18 -15.21 -25.30
C SER A 43 -5.35 -13.89 -26.05
N ARG A 44 -4.95 -12.79 -25.42
CA ARG A 44 -4.84 -11.46 -26.05
C ARG A 44 -3.37 -11.17 -26.38
N LEU A 45 -3.12 -10.52 -27.51
CA LEU A 45 -1.80 -10.04 -27.90
C LEU A 45 -1.60 -8.65 -27.30
N ILE A 46 -0.53 -8.47 -26.54
CA ILE A 46 0.01 -7.15 -26.22
C ILE A 46 1.24 -6.93 -27.10
N SER A 47 1.21 -5.86 -27.90
CA SER A 47 2.37 -5.37 -28.64
C SER A 47 2.83 -4.04 -28.04
N GLY A 48 4.13 -3.79 -28.14
CA GLY A 48 4.75 -2.55 -27.69
C GLY A 48 5.88 -2.17 -28.62
N VAL A 49 5.92 -0.89 -29.02
CA VAL A 49 7.01 -0.29 -29.78
C VAL A 49 7.69 0.73 -28.89
N PHE A 50 9.02 0.66 -28.82
CA PHE A 50 9.84 1.65 -28.14
C PHE A 50 10.51 2.56 -29.18
N ASP A 51 10.73 3.81 -28.81
CA ASP A 51 11.64 4.67 -29.55
C ASP A 51 13.10 4.20 -29.40
N GLU A 52 14.02 4.80 -30.18
CA GLU A 52 15.41 4.35 -30.19
C GLU A 52 16.11 4.54 -28.83
N SER A 53 15.68 5.51 -28.01
CA SER A 53 16.21 5.72 -26.65
C SER A 53 15.63 4.75 -25.62
N MET A 54 14.59 3.98 -25.96
CA MET A 54 13.82 3.12 -25.04
C MET A 54 13.07 3.90 -23.95
N GLU A 55 12.96 5.22 -24.06
CA GLU A 55 12.32 6.07 -23.06
C GLU A 55 10.84 6.32 -23.38
N LYS A 56 10.46 6.28 -24.66
CA LYS A 56 9.07 6.40 -25.08
C LYS A 56 8.59 5.07 -25.61
N SER A 57 7.37 4.70 -25.22
CA SER A 57 6.76 3.49 -25.71
C SER A 57 5.29 3.69 -26.04
N GLU A 58 4.84 2.99 -27.07
CA GLU A 58 3.43 2.82 -27.39
C GLU A 58 3.09 1.35 -27.26
N PHE A 59 2.15 1.03 -26.37
CA PHE A 59 1.67 -0.32 -26.21
C PHE A 59 0.21 -0.43 -26.62
N ARG A 60 -0.18 -1.60 -27.12
CA ARG A 60 -1.51 -1.87 -27.67
C ARG A 60 -1.96 -3.25 -27.22
N ILE A 61 -3.24 -3.37 -26.84
CA ILE A 61 -3.87 -4.65 -26.55
C ILE A 61 -4.85 -4.95 -27.69
N TRP A 62 -4.53 -5.98 -28.48
CA TRP A 62 -5.38 -6.38 -29.59
C TRP A 62 -6.57 -7.20 -29.08
N ASN A 63 -7.73 -6.94 -29.69
CA ASN A 63 -8.89 -7.78 -29.48
C ASN A 63 -8.64 -9.19 -30.06
N LYS A 64 -9.45 -10.17 -29.64
CA LYS A 64 -9.30 -11.57 -30.08
C LYS A 64 -9.49 -11.78 -31.58
N ARG A 65 -10.12 -10.84 -32.29
CA ARG A 65 -10.34 -10.90 -33.74
C ARG A 65 -9.20 -10.23 -34.52
N GLY A 66 -8.21 -9.66 -33.83
CA GLY A 66 -7.16 -8.83 -34.43
C GLY A 66 -7.71 -7.68 -35.26
N SER A 67 -8.95 -7.23 -35.06
CA SER A 67 -9.56 -6.20 -35.91
C SER A 67 -9.33 -4.80 -35.35
N ASN A 68 -9.30 -4.68 -34.03
CA ASN A 68 -9.14 -3.42 -33.30
C ASN A 68 -8.18 -3.67 -32.12
N PHE A 69 -7.60 -2.59 -31.62
CA PHE A 69 -6.76 -2.59 -30.42
C PHE A 69 -7.13 -1.42 -29.50
N ASP A 70 -6.88 -1.60 -28.20
CA ASP A 70 -6.92 -0.54 -27.21
C ASP A 70 -5.50 -0.03 -26.95
N SER A 71 -5.29 1.28 -26.84
CA SER A 71 -3.99 1.84 -26.45
C SER A 71 -3.74 1.61 -24.96
N VAL A 72 -2.52 1.21 -24.61
CA VAL A 72 -2.06 1.11 -23.23
C VAL A 72 -1.41 2.43 -22.87
N ASN A 73 -1.98 3.12 -21.88
CA ASN A 73 -1.42 4.36 -21.37
C ASN A 73 -0.49 4.04 -20.19
N PHE A 74 0.74 4.54 -20.26
CA PHE A 74 1.66 4.51 -19.12
C PHE A 74 1.41 5.73 -18.24
N TYR A 75 1.19 5.49 -16.95
CA TYR A 75 1.06 6.55 -15.97
C TYR A 75 2.37 6.66 -15.18
N PRO A 76 2.85 7.89 -14.89
CA PRO A 76 4.01 8.10 -14.02
C PRO A 76 3.72 7.81 -12.54
N SER A 77 2.53 7.29 -12.23
CA SER A 77 2.08 6.96 -10.89
C SER A 77 1.64 5.50 -10.84
N TRP A 78 1.80 4.86 -9.68
CA TRP A 78 1.36 3.47 -9.45
C TRP A 78 -0.16 3.28 -9.50
N PHE A 79 -0.93 4.36 -9.63
CA PHE A 79 -2.40 4.33 -9.64
C PHE A 79 -2.95 4.46 -11.07
N GLU A 80 -3.80 3.51 -11.48
CA GLU A 80 -4.47 3.50 -12.78
C GLU A 80 -5.58 4.57 -12.80
N ILE A 81 -5.44 5.60 -13.66
CA ILE A 81 -6.41 6.70 -13.72
C ILE A 81 -7.41 6.45 -14.85
N LYS A 82 -8.70 6.37 -14.54
CA LYS A 82 -9.74 6.48 -15.58
C LYS A 82 -9.93 7.97 -15.92
N LYS A 83 -9.64 8.37 -17.16
CA LYS A 83 -10.06 9.68 -17.67
C LYS A 83 -11.60 9.74 -17.70
N GLN A 84 -12.23 10.27 -16.66
CA GLN A 84 -13.63 10.68 -16.75
C GLN A 84 -13.75 11.99 -17.51
N HIS A 85 -14.66 12.03 -18.48
CA HIS A 85 -15.09 13.23 -19.17
C HIS A 85 -16.20 13.88 -18.36
N GLY A 86 -15.90 15.02 -17.71
CA GLY A 86 -16.88 15.82 -16.98
C GLY A 86 -16.23 16.67 -15.89
N ALA A 87 -16.42 17.98 -15.96
CA ALA A 87 -16.08 18.89 -14.87
C ALA A 87 -17.08 18.69 -13.74
N GLN A 88 -16.68 18.02 -12.65
CA GLN A 88 -17.43 18.13 -11.40
C GLN A 88 -17.16 19.51 -10.79
N PRO A 89 -18.14 20.16 -10.16
CA PRO A 89 -17.91 21.41 -9.44
C PRO A 89 -16.78 21.23 -8.43
N ALA A 90 -15.81 22.14 -8.44
CA ALA A 90 -14.71 22.11 -7.48
C ALA A 90 -15.25 22.25 -6.06
N ASP A 91 -15.07 21.21 -5.25
CA ASP A 91 -15.43 21.21 -3.83
C ASP A 91 -14.61 22.30 -3.11
N LEU A 92 -15.31 23.28 -2.53
CA LEU A 92 -14.71 24.44 -1.87
C LEU A 92 -13.78 24.02 -0.72
N MET A 93 -13.98 22.84 -0.13
CA MET A 93 -13.12 22.31 0.92
C MET A 93 -11.65 22.23 0.48
N PHE A 94 -11.39 21.96 -0.80
CA PHE A 94 -10.04 21.81 -1.35
C PHE A 94 -9.53 23.07 -2.06
N ALA A 95 -10.19 24.22 -1.91
CA ALA A 95 -9.81 25.45 -2.61
C ALA A 95 -8.35 25.88 -2.36
N ARG A 96 -7.81 25.58 -1.16
CA ARG A 96 -6.41 25.85 -0.78
C ARG A 96 -5.42 24.77 -1.22
N GLN A 97 -5.89 23.66 -1.76
CA GLN A 97 -5.09 22.55 -2.29
C GLN A 97 -4.94 22.60 -3.82
N LYS A 98 -5.55 23.58 -4.49
CA LYS A 98 -5.55 23.72 -5.96
C LYS A 98 -4.15 23.75 -6.59
N VAL A 99 -3.12 24.12 -5.82
CA VAL A 99 -1.71 24.09 -6.27
C VAL A 99 -1.27 22.69 -6.74
N PHE A 100 -1.91 21.62 -6.27
CA PHE A 100 -1.62 20.24 -6.70
C PHE A 100 -2.45 19.80 -7.92
N GLY A 101 -3.33 20.68 -8.44
CA GLY A 101 -4.16 20.42 -9.61
C GLY A 101 -5.45 19.66 -9.34
N GLU A 102 -6.46 19.85 -10.19
CA GLU A 102 -7.78 19.19 -10.04
C GLU A 102 -7.72 17.67 -10.29
N VAL A 103 -6.78 17.23 -11.14
CA VAL A 103 -6.56 15.81 -11.42
C VAL A 103 -6.14 15.08 -10.15
N PHE A 104 -5.19 15.64 -9.39
CA PHE A 104 -4.75 15.09 -8.11
C PHE A 104 -5.91 14.93 -7.12
N GLN A 105 -6.73 15.96 -6.95
CA GLN A 105 -7.86 15.91 -6.02
C GLN A 105 -8.88 14.85 -6.42
N ARG A 106 -9.13 14.68 -7.73
CA ARG A 106 -10.00 13.63 -8.25
C ARG A 106 -9.41 12.24 -8.01
N GLN A 107 -8.12 12.05 -8.26
CA GLN A 107 -7.43 10.78 -8.00
C GLN A 107 -7.56 10.37 -6.53
N LEU A 108 -7.34 11.29 -5.59
CA LEU A 108 -7.54 11.01 -4.17
C LEU A 108 -8.98 10.60 -3.86
N GLY A 109 -9.97 11.27 -4.44
CA GLY A 109 -11.39 10.93 -4.24
C GLY A 109 -11.76 9.55 -4.78
N GLU A 110 -11.06 9.07 -5.81
CA GLU A 110 -11.28 7.74 -6.40
C GLU A 110 -10.48 6.62 -5.72
N LEU A 111 -9.37 6.96 -5.06
CA LEU A 111 -8.46 6.04 -4.39
C LEU A 111 -9.16 5.26 -3.27
N THR A 112 -9.10 3.94 -3.33
CA THR A 112 -9.55 3.04 -2.26
C THR A 112 -8.38 2.63 -1.39
N VAL A 113 -8.41 3.04 -0.12
CA VAL A 113 -7.35 2.77 0.84
C VAL A 113 -7.77 1.67 1.82
N ALA A 114 -7.01 0.58 1.86
CA ALA A 114 -7.11 -0.43 2.90
C ALA A 114 -6.19 -0.04 4.07
N LEU A 115 -6.77 0.24 5.22
CA LEU A 115 -6.04 0.56 6.46
C LEU A 115 -6.13 -0.63 7.43
N ILE A 116 -4.98 -1.26 7.67
CA ILE A 116 -4.79 -2.34 8.62
C ILE A 116 -4.20 -1.73 9.90
N GLY A 117 -4.97 -1.76 10.99
CA GLY A 117 -4.65 -1.05 12.23
C GLY A 117 -5.31 0.32 12.30
N CYS A 118 -6.35 0.43 13.13
CA CYS A 118 -7.17 1.61 13.43
C CYS A 118 -6.86 2.19 14.83
N GLY A 119 -5.67 1.89 15.37
CA GLY A 119 -5.16 2.44 16.62
C GLY A 119 -4.64 3.89 16.50
N GLY A 120 -3.70 4.28 17.37
CA GLY A 120 -3.24 5.67 17.47
C GLY A 120 -2.67 6.25 16.16
N ILE A 121 -1.75 5.54 15.49
CA ILE A 121 -1.20 5.99 14.20
C ILE A 121 -2.27 5.94 13.11
N GLY A 122 -2.94 4.80 12.97
CA GLY A 122 -3.93 4.58 11.91
C GLY A 122 -5.10 5.55 11.94
N ALA A 123 -5.61 5.89 13.13
CA ALA A 123 -6.69 6.86 13.28
C ALA A 123 -6.28 8.28 12.87
N VAL A 124 -5.10 8.74 13.30
CA VAL A 124 -4.55 10.04 12.91
C VAL A 124 -4.29 10.07 11.40
N PHE A 125 -3.73 8.99 10.86
CA PHE A 125 -3.49 8.84 9.42
C PHE A 125 -4.79 8.91 8.62
N ALA A 126 -5.83 8.16 9.02
CA ALA A 126 -7.11 8.13 8.35
C ALA A 126 -7.78 9.51 8.35
N GLU A 127 -7.76 10.22 9.48
CA GLU A 127 -8.29 11.58 9.55
C GLU A 127 -7.56 12.53 8.61
N GLN A 128 -6.21 12.52 8.63
CA GLN A 128 -5.42 13.43 7.79
C GLN A 128 -5.57 13.12 6.30
N LEU A 129 -5.48 11.86 5.89
CA LEU A 129 -5.65 11.47 4.49
C LEU A 129 -7.09 11.67 4.01
N GLY A 130 -8.07 11.49 4.89
CA GLY A 130 -9.46 11.81 4.63
C GLY A 130 -9.63 13.31 4.34
N ARG A 131 -9.05 14.19 5.16
CA ARG A 131 -9.05 15.65 4.95
C ARG A 131 -8.32 16.05 3.67
N LEU A 132 -7.28 15.31 3.28
CA LEU A 132 -6.58 15.53 2.02
C LEU A 132 -7.46 15.24 0.79
N GLY A 133 -8.37 14.27 0.87
CA GLY A 133 -9.33 13.99 -0.21
C GLY A 133 -9.83 12.56 -0.35
N VAL A 134 -9.27 11.61 0.41
CA VAL A 134 -9.63 10.19 0.26
C VAL A 134 -10.99 9.90 0.86
N LYS A 135 -11.88 9.32 0.04
CA LYS A 135 -13.29 9.07 0.39
C LYS A 135 -13.64 7.58 0.49
N LYS A 136 -12.81 6.68 -0.02
CA LYS A 136 -13.07 5.24 -0.07
C LYS A 136 -12.10 4.49 0.83
N TRP A 137 -12.66 3.80 1.82
CA TRP A 137 -11.90 3.18 2.90
C TRP A 137 -12.35 1.74 3.13
N LEU A 138 -11.38 0.85 3.31
CA LEU A 138 -11.54 -0.45 3.92
C LEU A 138 -10.75 -0.45 5.23
N LEU A 139 -11.45 -0.57 6.36
CA LEU A 139 -10.85 -0.49 7.69
C LEU A 139 -10.81 -1.89 8.32
N VAL A 140 -9.62 -2.34 8.70
CA VAL A 140 -9.39 -3.68 9.27
C VAL A 140 -8.67 -3.54 10.60
N ASP A 141 -9.35 -3.92 11.69
CA ASP A 141 -8.80 -3.94 13.04
C ASP A 141 -9.70 -4.80 13.94
N PRO A 142 -9.18 -5.83 14.62
CA PRO A 142 -9.99 -6.70 15.49
C PRO A 142 -10.36 -6.03 16.82
N ASP A 143 -9.64 -4.99 17.23
CA ASP A 143 -9.69 -4.47 18.59
C ASP A 143 -10.88 -3.54 18.84
N ARG A 144 -11.07 -3.26 20.12
CA ARG A 144 -12.01 -2.27 20.64
C ARG A 144 -11.26 -1.09 21.24
N VAL A 145 -11.95 0.03 21.34
CA VAL A 145 -11.43 1.23 22.00
C VAL A 145 -11.37 0.98 23.51
N GLU A 146 -10.22 1.28 24.10
CA GLU A 146 -9.99 1.19 25.53
C GLU A 146 -9.58 2.54 26.12
N ILE A 147 -9.73 2.70 27.44
CA ILE A 147 -9.39 3.93 28.17
C ILE A 147 -7.92 4.30 27.95
N VAL A 148 -7.04 3.31 27.96
CA VAL A 148 -5.60 3.49 27.76
C VAL A 148 -5.26 3.99 26.36
N ASN A 149 -6.18 3.89 25.38
CA ASN A 149 -5.95 4.40 24.02
C ASN A 149 -6.34 5.88 23.84
N LEU A 150 -7.14 6.44 24.76
CA LEU A 150 -7.70 7.79 24.62
C LEU A 150 -6.62 8.89 24.58
N ASN A 151 -5.44 8.63 25.15
CA ASN A 151 -4.32 9.57 25.12
C ASN A 151 -3.72 9.77 23.71
N ARG A 152 -4.03 8.90 22.74
CA ARG A 152 -3.39 8.87 21.42
C ARG A 152 -4.34 8.65 20.23
N MET A 153 -5.65 8.64 20.46
CA MET A 153 -6.68 8.44 19.42
C MET A 153 -7.52 9.72 19.24
N PRO A 154 -7.44 10.42 18.10
CA PRO A 154 -8.09 11.71 17.89
C PRO A 154 -9.62 11.63 18.00
N GLY A 155 -10.21 12.46 18.86
CA GLY A 155 -11.67 12.52 19.02
C GLY A 155 -12.32 11.26 19.61
N ALA A 156 -11.53 10.30 20.09
CA ALA A 156 -12.04 9.19 20.90
C ALA A 156 -12.51 9.73 22.26
N THR A 157 -13.62 9.21 22.78
CA THR A 157 -14.21 9.68 24.03
C THR A 157 -14.28 8.57 25.07
N ARG A 158 -14.41 8.95 26.34
CA ARG A 158 -14.59 7.99 27.44
C ARG A 158 -15.81 7.09 27.22
N GLN A 159 -16.91 7.66 26.73
CA GLN A 159 -18.13 6.92 26.38
C GLN A 159 -17.88 5.84 25.31
N MET A 160 -17.04 6.10 24.29
CA MET A 160 -16.71 5.09 23.28
C MET A 160 -15.93 3.92 23.87
N ALA A 161 -15.01 4.20 24.80
CA ALA A 161 -14.25 3.19 25.53
C ALA A 161 -15.15 2.38 26.46
N ASP A 162 -16.01 3.04 27.24
CA ASP A 162 -16.95 2.37 28.16
C ASP A 162 -17.94 1.46 27.38
N ASN A 163 -18.39 1.90 26.20
CA ASN A 163 -19.23 1.10 25.29
C ASN A 163 -18.43 0.09 24.43
N ARG A 164 -17.10 0.02 24.59
CA ARG A 164 -16.17 -0.83 23.84
C ARG A 164 -16.40 -0.82 22.34
N TRP A 165 -16.50 0.36 21.73
CA TRP A 165 -16.61 0.50 20.28
C TRP A 165 -15.51 -0.25 19.55
N HIS A 166 -15.82 -0.89 18.42
CA HIS A 166 -14.78 -1.40 17.55
C HIS A 166 -13.94 -0.24 17.00
N LYS A 167 -12.60 -0.39 16.95
CA LYS A 167 -11.72 0.67 16.45
C LYS A 167 -12.06 1.05 15.01
N VAL A 168 -12.43 0.07 14.17
CA VAL A 168 -12.89 0.32 12.79
C VAL A 168 -14.14 1.23 12.71
N GLU A 169 -15.11 1.08 13.63
CA GLU A 169 -16.31 1.93 13.64
C GLU A 169 -15.99 3.34 14.15
N TYR A 170 -15.08 3.46 15.11
CA TYR A 170 -14.57 4.75 15.56
C TYR A 170 -13.86 5.51 14.42
N VAL A 171 -12.94 4.87 13.69
CA VAL A 171 -12.25 5.52 12.56
C VAL A 171 -13.23 5.87 11.45
N LYS A 172 -14.21 5.00 11.17
CA LYS A 172 -15.32 5.32 10.26
C LYS A 172 -16.08 6.56 10.69
N GLN A 173 -16.30 6.77 11.99
CA GLN A 173 -16.92 8.00 12.49
C GLN A 173 -16.06 9.25 12.19
N LEU A 174 -14.74 9.17 12.30
CA LEU A 174 -13.85 10.28 11.93
C LEU A 174 -14.00 10.66 10.44
N ILE A 175 -13.98 9.65 9.56
CA ILE A 175 -14.18 9.87 8.12
C ILE A 175 -15.57 10.43 7.83
N LYS A 176 -16.61 9.94 8.51
CA LYS A 176 -17.99 10.42 8.34
C LYS A 176 -18.21 11.83 8.89
N LYS A 177 -17.41 12.29 9.86
CA LYS A 177 -17.41 13.70 10.29
C LYS A 177 -16.84 14.63 9.21
N ILE A 178 -15.85 14.18 8.44
CA ILE A 178 -15.29 14.94 7.31
C ILE A 178 -16.26 14.91 6.13
N TYR A 179 -16.81 13.73 5.81
CA TYR A 179 -17.72 13.50 4.69
C TYR A 179 -19.00 12.82 5.15
N PRO A 180 -20.01 13.58 5.61
CA PRO A 180 -21.30 13.02 5.99
C PRO A 180 -21.97 12.27 4.83
N THR A 181 -21.78 12.76 3.60
CA THR A 181 -22.23 12.13 2.35
C THR A 181 -21.05 11.93 1.40
N GLY A 182 -21.18 11.00 0.45
CA GLY A 182 -20.18 10.77 -0.60
C GLY A 182 -18.92 9.97 -0.20
N SER A 183 -18.75 9.62 1.08
CA SER A 183 -17.72 8.67 1.53
C SER A 183 -18.23 7.22 1.54
N SER A 184 -17.39 6.29 1.11
CA SER A 184 -17.61 4.84 1.22
C SER A 184 -16.63 4.28 2.24
N VAL A 185 -17.14 3.73 3.35
CA VAL A 185 -16.30 3.21 4.42
C VAL A 185 -16.83 1.83 4.81
N LYS A 186 -16.06 0.80 4.46
CA LYS A 186 -16.31 -0.59 4.85
C LYS A 186 -15.45 -0.92 6.06
N THR A 187 -16.05 -1.56 7.05
CA THR A 187 -15.42 -1.93 8.31
C THR A 187 -15.38 -3.46 8.43
N ILE A 188 -14.22 -3.99 8.79
CA ILE A 188 -14.01 -5.41 9.04
C ILE A 188 -13.38 -5.54 10.45
N PRO A 189 -14.20 -5.77 11.49
CA PRO A 189 -13.74 -5.88 12.87
C PRO A 189 -13.15 -7.27 13.16
N THR A 190 -12.24 -7.74 12.30
CA THR A 190 -11.59 -9.05 12.42
C THR A 190 -10.11 -8.90 12.12
N ALA A 191 -9.34 -9.92 12.52
CA ALA A 191 -7.93 -10.01 12.21
C ALA A 191 -7.70 -10.22 10.70
N ILE A 192 -6.53 -9.82 10.20
CA ILE A 192 -6.18 -9.83 8.77
C ILE A 192 -6.00 -11.25 8.21
N GLU A 193 -5.80 -12.24 9.08
CA GLU A 193 -5.67 -13.67 8.76
C GLU A 193 -6.92 -14.23 8.07
N ASN A 194 -8.08 -13.61 8.28
CA ASN A 194 -9.32 -14.05 7.64
C ASN A 194 -9.23 -13.93 6.10
N GLN A 195 -9.43 -15.03 5.39
CA GLN A 195 -9.24 -15.10 3.94
C GLN A 195 -10.14 -14.13 3.16
N THR A 196 -11.39 -13.96 3.56
CA THR A 196 -12.31 -12.99 2.94
C THR A 196 -11.80 -11.56 3.14
N THR A 197 -11.25 -11.26 4.32
CA THR A 197 -10.63 -9.96 4.62
C THR A 197 -9.43 -9.70 3.71
N GLN A 198 -8.57 -10.71 3.49
CA GLN A 198 -7.43 -10.58 2.58
C GLN A 198 -7.84 -10.32 1.13
N GLN A 199 -8.93 -10.94 0.66
CA GLN A 199 -9.47 -10.69 -0.68
C GLN A 199 -9.94 -9.24 -0.85
N GLU A 200 -10.58 -8.68 0.18
CA GLU A 200 -11.03 -7.29 0.18
C GLU A 200 -9.83 -6.32 0.23
N ILE A 201 -8.80 -6.62 1.02
CA ILE A 201 -7.55 -5.83 1.06
C ILE A 201 -6.87 -5.83 -0.30
N ALA A 202 -6.75 -7.00 -0.95
CA ALA A 202 -6.13 -7.13 -2.27
C ALA A 202 -6.87 -6.37 -3.39
N ALA A 203 -8.17 -6.14 -3.19
CA ALA A 203 -8.99 -5.36 -4.12
C ALA A 203 -8.80 -3.83 -3.97
N ALA A 204 -8.21 -3.35 -2.87
CA ALA A 204 -7.91 -1.94 -2.67
C ALA A 204 -6.77 -1.45 -3.58
N ASP A 205 -6.69 -0.13 -3.77
CA ASP A 205 -5.67 0.50 -4.61
C ASP A 205 -4.36 0.74 -3.85
N LEU A 206 -4.45 0.92 -2.53
CA LEU A 206 -3.33 1.21 -1.63
C LEU A 206 -3.51 0.47 -0.30
N ILE A 207 -2.49 -0.26 0.12
CA ILE A 207 -2.45 -0.95 1.41
C ILE A 207 -1.62 -0.11 2.39
N ILE A 208 -2.21 0.17 3.56
CA ILE A 208 -1.56 0.83 4.68
C ILE A 208 -1.55 -0.15 5.84
N VAL A 209 -0.38 -0.40 6.42
CA VAL A 209 -0.25 -1.18 7.65
C VAL A 209 0.33 -0.30 8.76
N ALA A 210 -0.46 -0.13 9.82
CA ALA A 210 -0.15 0.69 10.98
C ALA A 210 -0.39 -0.10 12.29
N THR A 211 -0.02 -1.39 12.27
CA THR A 211 -0.07 -2.30 13.42
C THR A 211 1.30 -2.42 14.08
N ASP A 212 1.31 -2.81 15.35
CA ASP A 212 2.49 -3.20 16.13
C ASP A 212 2.91 -4.65 15.89
N ASN A 213 1.95 -5.53 15.60
CA ASN A 213 2.17 -6.95 15.39
C ASN A 213 2.87 -7.29 14.04
N HIS A 214 3.82 -8.23 14.08
CA HIS A 214 4.62 -8.65 12.92
C HIS A 214 3.84 -9.50 11.91
N ARG A 215 2.92 -10.36 12.36
CA ARG A 215 2.06 -11.18 11.52
C ARG A 215 1.19 -10.35 10.59
N SER A 216 0.60 -9.28 11.11
CA SER A 216 -0.21 -8.37 10.29
C SER A 216 0.62 -7.69 9.19
N ARG A 217 1.86 -7.29 9.52
CA ARG A 217 2.81 -6.72 8.56
C ARG A 217 3.25 -7.75 7.51
N GLN A 218 3.47 -9.01 7.92
CA GLN A 218 3.74 -10.12 7.01
C GLN A 218 2.63 -10.31 5.99
N ILE A 219 1.37 -10.44 6.43
CA ILE A 219 0.26 -10.69 5.51
C ILE A 219 0.08 -9.50 4.57
N ALA A 220 0.18 -8.27 5.08
CA ALA A 220 0.12 -7.07 4.23
C ALA A 220 1.23 -7.07 3.15
N GLN A 221 2.45 -7.46 3.51
CA GLN A 221 3.58 -7.58 2.59
C GLN A 221 3.37 -8.66 1.52
N GLU A 222 2.83 -9.82 1.90
CA GLU A 222 2.50 -10.92 0.98
C GLU A 222 1.44 -10.47 -0.03
N LEU A 223 0.35 -9.84 0.45
CA LEU A 223 -0.72 -9.33 -0.42
C LEU A 223 -0.21 -8.25 -1.37
N ALA A 224 0.62 -7.33 -0.87
CA ALA A 224 1.21 -6.27 -1.67
C ALA A 224 2.03 -6.82 -2.85
N LEU A 225 2.90 -7.81 -2.59
CA LEU A 225 3.73 -8.43 -3.63
C LEU A 225 2.90 -9.31 -4.57
N GLN A 226 1.98 -10.10 -4.03
CA GLN A 226 1.17 -11.04 -4.80
C GLN A 226 0.26 -10.31 -5.80
N TYR A 227 -0.34 -9.20 -5.37
CA TYR A 227 -1.32 -8.45 -6.15
C TYR A 227 -0.78 -7.14 -6.73
N MET A 228 0.53 -6.89 -6.62
CA MET A 228 1.19 -5.66 -7.09
C MET A 228 0.46 -4.42 -6.57
N ARG A 229 0.19 -4.39 -5.25
CA ARG A 229 -0.42 -3.26 -4.57
C ARG A 229 0.64 -2.46 -3.82
N PRO A 230 0.67 -1.12 -3.96
CA PRO A 230 1.49 -0.27 -3.12
C PRO A 230 1.24 -0.53 -1.65
N LEU A 231 2.31 -0.64 -0.87
CA LEU A 231 2.29 -0.84 0.58
C LEU A 231 3.01 0.31 1.28
N VAL A 232 2.36 0.93 2.26
CA VAL A 232 2.99 1.88 3.17
C VAL A 232 2.88 1.33 4.59
N CYS A 233 4.02 1.08 5.22
CA CYS A 233 4.12 0.61 6.60
C CYS A 233 4.49 1.77 7.51
N LEU A 234 3.75 1.91 8.61
CA LEU A 234 3.94 2.94 9.62
C LEU A 234 4.23 2.29 10.97
N GLY A 235 5.24 2.80 11.67
CA GLY A 235 5.56 2.33 13.02
C GLY A 235 6.15 3.45 13.86
N THR A 236 5.83 3.44 15.15
CA THR A 236 6.52 4.23 16.15
C THR A 236 7.13 3.30 17.19
N HIS A 237 8.20 3.74 17.82
CA HIS A 237 8.85 2.99 18.90
C HIS A 237 9.42 3.98 19.90
N ILE A 238 9.29 3.67 21.19
CA ILE A 238 9.83 4.46 22.28
C ILE A 238 10.65 3.53 23.17
N ASP A 239 11.93 3.85 23.30
CA ASP A 239 12.87 3.15 24.19
C ASP A 239 13.30 4.09 25.32
N ILE A 240 13.59 3.54 26.49
CA ILE A 240 14.11 4.27 27.64
C ILE A 240 15.56 3.85 27.85
N GLN A 241 16.48 4.78 27.61
CA GLN A 241 17.91 4.55 27.82
C GLN A 241 18.23 4.28 29.30
N ALA A 242 19.42 3.74 29.56
CA ALA A 242 19.91 3.46 30.92
C ALA A 242 19.98 4.71 31.82
N ASP A 243 20.09 5.91 31.23
CA ASP A 243 20.07 7.20 31.93
C ASP A 243 18.64 7.73 32.18
N GLY A 244 17.61 6.97 31.79
CA GLY A 244 16.20 7.34 31.89
C GLY A 244 15.68 8.23 30.76
N MET A 245 16.52 8.63 29.80
CA MET A 245 16.08 9.51 28.70
C MET A 245 15.37 8.71 27.60
N PRO A 246 14.14 9.10 27.22
CA PRO A 246 13.43 8.43 26.15
C PRO A 246 14.05 8.74 24.79
N ARG A 247 14.26 7.71 23.96
CA ARG A 247 14.49 7.82 22.52
C ARG A 247 13.23 7.42 21.79
N MET A 248 12.80 8.25 20.85
CA MET A 248 11.56 8.02 20.13
C MET A 248 11.80 8.00 18.64
N TYR A 249 11.19 7.03 17.98
CA TYR A 249 11.34 6.79 16.56
C TYR A 249 9.98 6.77 15.89
N CYS A 250 9.92 7.34 14.70
CA CYS A 250 8.88 7.03 13.73
C CYS A 250 9.55 6.52 12.46
N ARG A 251 8.96 5.50 11.84
CA ARG A 251 9.44 4.92 10.59
C ARG A 251 8.32 4.82 9.56
N ILE A 252 8.58 5.32 8.36
CA ILE A 252 7.70 5.22 7.19
C ILE A 252 8.45 4.43 6.13
N THR A 253 7.89 3.30 5.74
CA THR A 253 8.53 2.37 4.82
C THR A 253 7.59 2.05 3.65
N VAL A 254 8.06 2.23 2.42
CA VAL A 254 7.37 1.89 1.17
C VAL A 254 8.27 0.91 0.39
N PRO A 255 8.01 -0.40 0.46
CA PRO A 255 8.72 -1.35 -0.40
C PRO A 255 8.46 -1.09 -1.90
N PRO A 256 9.41 -1.41 -2.79
CA PRO A 256 9.21 -1.32 -4.22
C PRO A 256 8.09 -2.27 -4.68
N LEU A 257 7.24 -1.79 -5.59
CA LEU A 257 6.13 -2.60 -6.14
C LEU A 257 6.61 -3.88 -6.85
N GLY A 258 7.77 -3.81 -7.51
CA GLY A 258 8.33 -4.90 -8.32
C GLY A 258 9.19 -5.91 -7.55
N GLY A 259 9.38 -5.74 -6.24
CA GLY A 259 10.34 -6.51 -5.44
C GLY A 259 11.71 -5.85 -5.34
N GLY A 260 12.74 -6.60 -4.94
CA GLY A 260 14.11 -6.09 -4.68
C GLY A 260 14.42 -6.02 -3.19
N TRP A 261 13.55 -5.40 -2.39
CA TRP A 261 13.56 -5.49 -0.93
C TRP A 261 12.14 -5.40 -0.38
N CYS A 262 11.94 -5.81 0.88
CA CYS A 262 10.63 -5.84 1.51
C CYS A 262 10.72 -5.45 2.99
N LEU A 263 9.58 -5.43 3.70
CA LEU A 263 9.55 -5.15 5.13
C LEU A 263 10.41 -6.11 5.97
N MET A 264 10.64 -7.37 5.53
CA MET A 264 11.62 -8.24 6.20
C MET A 264 13.05 -7.75 6.00
N CYS A 265 13.44 -7.44 4.77
CA CYS A 265 14.81 -7.02 4.50
C CYS A 265 15.15 -5.68 5.16
N GLY A 266 14.16 -4.80 5.33
CA GLY A 266 14.29 -3.58 6.14
C GLY A 266 14.27 -3.81 7.66
N ASN A 267 14.20 -5.06 8.13
CA ASN A 267 14.09 -5.45 9.53
C ASN A 267 12.85 -4.85 10.24
N ILE A 268 11.72 -4.77 9.55
CA ILE A 268 10.41 -4.35 10.10
C ILE A 268 9.56 -5.58 10.49
N ILE A 269 9.78 -6.71 9.83
CA ILE A 269 9.14 -8.00 10.12
C ILE A 269 10.19 -8.98 10.64
N ASN A 270 9.86 -9.64 11.75
CA ASN A 270 10.56 -10.84 12.20
C ASN A 270 9.61 -12.05 12.07
N LEU A 271 9.98 -13.04 11.26
CA LEU A 271 9.14 -14.21 11.00
C LEU A 271 8.94 -15.11 12.22
N GLN A 272 9.93 -15.20 13.11
CA GLN A 272 9.81 -16.00 14.33
C GLN A 272 8.76 -15.35 15.26
N LYS A 273 8.82 -14.02 15.43
CA LYS A 273 7.79 -13.27 16.17
C LYS A 273 6.41 -13.43 15.51
N ALA A 274 6.31 -13.29 14.19
CA ALA A 274 5.04 -13.47 13.47
C ALA A 274 4.43 -14.87 13.65
N ALA A 275 5.26 -15.92 13.71
CA ALA A 275 4.81 -17.28 13.95
C ALA A 275 4.30 -17.47 15.39
N LEU A 276 4.99 -16.89 16.38
CA LEU A 276 4.58 -16.92 17.78
C LEU A 276 3.27 -16.16 18.02
N GLU A 277 3.09 -15.00 17.38
CA GLU A 277 1.84 -14.21 17.41
C GLU A 277 0.64 -14.94 16.79
N SER A 278 0.88 -16.00 15.98
CA SER A 278 -0.18 -16.83 15.38
C SER A 278 -0.38 -18.16 16.13
N ALA A 279 0.38 -18.40 17.19
CA ALA A 279 0.33 -19.66 17.92
C ALA A 279 -0.94 -19.74 18.79
N PRO A 280 -1.38 -20.95 19.17
CA PRO A 280 -2.39 -21.11 20.21
C PRO A 280 -2.05 -20.33 21.48
N VAL A 281 -3.08 -19.84 22.17
CA VAL A 281 -2.97 -18.92 23.33
C VAL A 281 -2.03 -19.50 24.41
N GLU A 282 -1.98 -20.81 24.59
CA GLU A 282 -1.08 -21.46 25.54
C GLU A 282 0.40 -21.24 25.17
N ILE A 283 0.74 -21.35 23.89
CA ILE A 283 2.11 -21.15 23.39
C ILE A 283 2.46 -19.66 23.43
N GLU A 284 1.52 -18.79 23.05
CA GLU A 284 1.69 -17.33 23.12
C GLU A 284 1.94 -16.87 24.57
N ASN A 285 1.17 -17.38 25.54
CA ASN A 285 1.34 -17.08 26.95
C ASN A 285 2.70 -17.57 27.48
N LEU A 286 3.12 -18.77 27.09
CA LEU A 286 4.43 -19.31 27.46
C LEU A 286 5.57 -18.49 26.86
N ALA A 287 5.46 -18.12 25.59
CA ALA A 287 6.43 -17.28 24.90
C ALA A 287 6.51 -15.88 25.53
N SER A 288 5.38 -15.29 25.90
CA SER A 288 5.32 -14.01 26.61
C SER A 288 5.96 -14.09 28.00
N GLN A 289 5.66 -15.14 28.78
CA GLN A 289 6.29 -15.37 30.10
C GLN A 289 7.81 -15.58 30.01
N ALA A 290 8.26 -16.22 28.93
CA ALA A 290 9.68 -16.44 28.66
C ALA A 290 10.40 -15.24 28.00
N GLY A 291 9.69 -14.13 27.75
CA GLY A 291 10.25 -12.91 27.17
C GLY A 291 10.51 -12.96 25.66
N TYR A 292 9.97 -13.96 24.95
CA TYR A 292 10.04 -14.05 23.49
C TYR A 292 9.00 -13.16 22.78
N LEU A 293 7.91 -12.83 23.48
CA LEU A 293 6.92 -11.83 23.07
C LEU A 293 6.88 -10.73 24.13
N GLU A 294 7.14 -9.49 23.72
CA GLU A 294 6.96 -8.33 24.60
C GLU A 294 5.46 -8.02 24.68
N GLY A 295 4.96 -7.79 25.90
CA GLY A 295 3.56 -7.42 26.10
C GLY A 295 3.20 -6.11 25.39
N ILE A 296 1.98 -6.02 24.86
CA ILE A 296 1.44 -4.87 24.11
C ILE A 296 1.17 -3.69 25.05
N ASN A 297 2.22 -3.12 25.62
CA ASN A 297 2.13 -1.91 26.44
C ASN A 297 3.30 -0.96 26.15
N ASP A 298 3.69 -0.90 24.87
CA ASP A 298 4.69 0.03 24.40
C ASP A 298 4.26 1.47 24.71
N PRO A 299 5.14 2.29 25.29
CA PRO A 299 4.88 3.70 25.48
C PRO A 299 4.50 4.35 24.15
N ALA A 300 3.41 5.11 24.15
CA ALA A 300 2.93 5.78 22.95
C ALA A 300 2.36 7.16 23.29
N VAL A 301 2.73 8.14 22.47
CA VAL A 301 2.33 9.55 22.63
C VAL A 301 1.70 10.09 21.35
N PHE A 302 0.68 10.93 21.49
CA PHE A 302 -0.12 11.45 20.37
C PHE A 302 0.71 12.17 19.31
N TRP A 303 1.66 13.01 19.74
CA TRP A 303 2.43 13.86 18.83
C TRP A 303 3.36 13.03 17.93
N LEU A 304 3.97 11.96 18.44
CA LEU A 304 4.85 11.09 17.66
C LEU A 304 4.06 10.30 16.62
N ASN A 305 2.89 9.78 17.01
CA ASN A 305 1.95 9.18 16.07
C ASN A 305 1.52 10.18 14.99
N SER A 306 1.37 11.45 15.35
CA SER A 306 1.01 12.51 14.42
C SER A 306 2.14 12.81 13.42
N ILE A 307 3.40 12.91 13.87
CA ILE A 307 4.55 13.03 12.95
C ILE A 307 4.55 11.87 11.97
N CYS A 308 4.36 10.64 12.46
CA CYS A 308 4.40 9.46 11.61
C CYS A 308 3.27 9.43 10.58
N ALA A 309 2.04 9.65 11.03
CA ALA A 309 0.87 9.73 10.17
C ALA A 309 0.98 10.87 9.15
N SER A 310 1.39 12.06 9.56
CA SER A 310 1.52 13.23 8.67
C SER A 310 2.56 13.02 7.60
N THR A 311 3.74 12.49 7.95
CA THR A 311 4.79 12.21 6.97
C THR A 311 4.34 11.16 5.97
N ALA A 312 3.62 10.12 6.42
CA ALA A 312 3.03 9.12 5.53
C ALA A 312 1.99 9.69 4.55
N VAL A 313 1.13 10.60 5.04
CA VAL A 313 0.18 11.32 4.16
C VAL A 313 0.94 12.13 3.12
N GLY A 314 2.05 12.78 3.49
CA GLY A 314 2.94 13.47 2.55
C GLY A 314 3.57 12.54 1.51
N VAL A 315 4.01 11.34 1.92
CA VAL A 315 4.52 10.31 1.00
C VAL A 315 3.45 9.90 -0.01
N ILE A 316 2.22 9.61 0.44
CA ILE A 316 1.10 9.23 -0.44
C ILE A 316 0.73 10.37 -1.38
N GLN A 317 0.69 11.60 -0.89
CA GLN A 317 0.49 12.78 -1.73
C GLN A 317 1.54 12.84 -2.84
N GLY A 318 2.82 12.65 -2.51
CA GLY A 318 3.91 12.61 -3.48
C GLY A 318 3.80 11.47 -4.49
N MET A 319 3.38 10.28 -4.04
CA MET A 319 3.15 9.11 -4.91
C MET A 319 1.99 9.33 -5.90
N VAL A 320 0.88 9.92 -5.44
CA VAL A 320 -0.32 10.16 -6.26
C VAL A 320 -0.07 11.29 -7.26
N SER A 321 0.59 12.37 -6.83
CA SER A 321 0.90 13.52 -7.68
C SER A 321 2.11 13.30 -8.60
N GLY A 322 2.96 12.32 -8.31
CA GLY A 322 4.16 11.98 -9.09
C GLY A 322 5.39 12.82 -8.79
N PHE A 323 5.39 13.69 -7.76
CA PHE A 323 6.59 14.46 -7.38
C PHE A 323 7.54 13.69 -6.44
N LEU A 324 7.13 12.54 -5.91
CA LEU A 324 7.98 11.68 -5.09
C LEU A 324 8.21 10.34 -5.82
N ASN A 325 9.44 10.12 -6.28
CA ASN A 325 9.82 8.83 -6.86
C ASN A 325 10.01 7.79 -5.74
N VAL A 326 9.25 6.69 -5.83
CA VAL A 326 9.29 5.55 -4.89
C VAL A 326 9.57 4.22 -5.62
N GLU A 327 10.06 4.26 -6.86
CA GLU A 327 10.33 3.06 -7.67
C GLU A 327 11.33 2.11 -7.00
N GLU A 328 12.37 2.65 -6.36
CA GLU A 328 13.37 1.89 -5.58
C GLU A 328 12.94 1.65 -4.12
N GLY A 329 11.71 2.02 -3.79
CA GLY A 329 11.19 2.06 -2.43
C GLY A 329 11.69 3.26 -1.62
N LEU A 330 11.19 3.37 -0.40
CA LEU A 330 11.48 4.45 0.54
C LEU A 330 11.53 3.89 1.96
N ASP A 331 12.48 4.34 2.75
CA ASP A 331 12.52 4.06 4.18
C ASP A 331 13.07 5.27 4.93
N TRP A 332 12.18 5.98 5.63
CA TRP A 332 12.47 7.20 6.36
C TRP A 332 12.27 7.00 7.86
N ILE A 333 13.23 7.47 8.65
CA ILE A 333 13.23 7.32 10.11
C ILE A 333 13.40 8.71 10.73
N TYR A 334 12.45 9.12 11.55
CA TYR A 334 12.59 10.27 12.44
C TYR A 334 13.06 9.81 13.80
N GLN A 335 13.99 10.55 14.40
CA GLN A 335 14.49 10.33 15.75
C GLN A 335 14.37 11.58 16.62
N PHE A 336 13.87 11.39 17.84
CA PHE A 336 13.80 12.37 18.92
C PHE A 336 14.60 11.86 20.14
N PRO A 337 15.32 12.71 20.91
CA PRO A 337 15.26 14.18 20.94
C PRO A 337 16.11 14.95 19.92
N GLU A 338 16.95 14.28 19.15
CA GLU A 338 17.89 14.95 18.23
C GLU A 338 17.18 15.67 17.07
N SER A 339 15.90 15.37 16.85
CA SER A 339 15.07 15.88 15.76
C SER A 339 15.69 15.64 14.39
N GLN A 340 16.26 14.44 14.20
CA GLN A 340 16.96 14.05 12.99
C GLN A 340 16.10 13.15 12.10
N TRP A 341 16.24 13.32 10.80
CA TRP A 341 15.66 12.45 9.78
C TRP A 341 16.76 11.66 9.08
N TYR A 342 16.57 10.34 9.01
CA TYR A 342 17.43 9.43 8.30
C TYR A 342 16.68 8.86 7.10
N LYS A 343 17.40 8.69 5.99
CA LYS A 343 16.95 7.95 4.81
C LYS A 343 17.86 6.74 4.66
N THR A 344 17.28 5.55 4.75
CA THR A 344 18.04 4.32 4.53
C THR A 344 18.46 4.23 3.06
N ASN A 345 19.69 3.78 2.81
CA ASN A 345 20.11 3.43 1.45
C ASN A 345 19.47 2.08 1.07
N THR A 346 18.42 2.15 0.25
CA THR A 346 17.62 0.99 -0.18
C THR A 346 18.41 -0.03 -0.99
N GLY A 347 19.53 0.36 -1.60
CA GLY A 347 20.42 -0.57 -2.30
C GLY A 347 21.05 -1.63 -1.39
N TYR A 348 21.18 -1.34 -0.09
CA TYR A 348 21.68 -2.31 0.90
C TYR A 348 20.58 -3.15 1.55
N LEU A 349 19.31 -2.86 1.25
CA LEU A 349 18.19 -3.59 1.82
C LEU A 349 17.86 -4.86 1.02
N SER A 350 18.48 -5.12 -0.13
CA SER A 350 18.19 -6.37 -0.84
C SER A 350 18.83 -7.57 -0.12
N THR A 351 18.07 -8.64 0.07
CA THR A 351 18.58 -9.91 0.63
C THR A 351 18.31 -11.02 -0.39
N PRO A 352 19.36 -11.66 -0.96
CA PRO A 352 19.21 -12.65 -2.03
C PRO A 352 18.26 -13.80 -1.68
N ASP A 353 18.37 -14.32 -0.46
CA ASP A 353 17.56 -15.46 0.02
C ASP A 353 16.31 -15.01 0.81
N CYS A 354 15.80 -13.81 0.56
CA CYS A 354 14.63 -13.32 1.27
C CYS A 354 13.39 -14.16 0.97
N TYR A 355 12.68 -14.59 2.03
CA TYR A 355 11.43 -15.32 1.94
C TYR A 355 10.36 -14.65 1.05
N PHE A 356 10.28 -13.31 1.06
CA PHE A 356 9.26 -12.58 0.30
C PHE A 356 9.70 -12.16 -1.10
N CYS A 357 10.93 -11.67 -1.23
CA CYS A 357 11.40 -10.99 -2.43
C CYS A 357 12.75 -11.48 -2.96
N GLY A 358 13.30 -12.54 -2.35
CA GLY A 358 14.50 -13.21 -2.83
C GLY A 358 14.24 -13.76 -4.23
N SER A 359 15.16 -13.49 -5.13
CA SER A 359 15.15 -14.15 -6.42
C SER A 359 15.72 -15.53 -6.22
N GLU A 360 14.88 -16.56 -6.18
CA GLU A 360 15.32 -17.80 -6.80
C GLU A 360 15.64 -17.43 -8.25
N GLU A 361 16.92 -17.39 -8.61
CA GLU A 361 17.30 -17.71 -9.98
C GLU A 361 16.65 -19.07 -10.27
N CYS A 362 15.48 -19.06 -10.92
CA CYS A 362 14.98 -20.22 -11.65
C CYS A 362 15.90 -20.43 -12.86
N ASP A 363 17.16 -20.74 -12.58
CA ASP A 363 18.14 -21.33 -13.47
C ASP A 363 18.00 -22.86 -13.33
N LEU A 364 16.97 -23.39 -13.98
CA LEU A 364 16.93 -24.77 -14.48
C LEU A 364 16.28 -24.76 -15.87
#